data_AF-A0A428REW8-F1
#
_entry.id   AF-A0A428REW8-F1
#
_cell.length_a   1.000
_cell.length_b   1.000
_cell.length_c   1.000
_cell.angle_alpha   90.00
_cell.angle_beta   90.00
_cell.angle_gamma   90.00
#
_symmetry.space_group_name_H-M   'P 1'
#
loop_
_entity.id
_entity.type
_entity.pdbx_description
1 polymer ?
#
loop_
_entity_poly.entity_id
_entity_poly.type
_entity_poly.pdbx_seq_one_letter_code
_entity_poly.pdbx_strand_id
1 'polypeptide(L)'
;LSPLIEKWYNIGGFEDIFLAVDIETLLDIEISQSWGSFVQACHRSGQLQTYDVYFLLALLAFGTNPDMKVVQWLVALYRSTVLRDVEAPRHSCFSNFRVFEEPSRDSIRSLILAKQPLYDDYFLPGWKKRARNKTKVTADRYKKIQMDEATHIASRVMEAWPHPPHSADEFKRSVEDFTLEYTHLDKAWEILGPELQRLLHNLDLSTYLVRLEEAASRLYQQQSLGQNKRQKEIWNLKPARLTAPALIQFQGTYSVPRLRGDLMLLKHDAGSGSGIEPQAVDKEDARVLATSHGNFQDSEISRALSVLPDNLSALDGIIKRFASSSKTTVRKQYSKDLQTSFMALVQDRSSSSSKPKQTVRAGNIAYEAALARQTLNEHEEKIRASLSDSIASFAWLNAGGLWPCLSRVALLEQLRDTSSAQLGPGMKAGLVQYGVLITKLQRLL
;
A
#
# COMPACT_ATOMS: atom_id res chain seq x y z
N LEU A 1 24.26 11.90 10.15
CA LEU A 1 23.02 11.94 10.95
C LEU A 1 23.08 13.07 11.96
N SER A 2 24.14 13.15 12.78
CA SER A 2 24.37 14.20 13.78
C SER A 2 24.10 15.64 13.29
N PRO A 3 24.66 16.11 12.15
CA PRO A 3 24.42 17.48 11.65
C PRO A 3 23.01 17.69 11.05
N LEU A 4 22.24 16.63 10.83
CA LEU A 4 20.84 16.74 10.41
C LEU A 4 19.96 17.00 11.63
N ILE A 5 20.21 16.23 12.70
CA ILE A 5 19.45 16.27 13.95
C ILE A 5 19.73 17.56 14.75
N GLU A 6 20.95 18.08 14.69
CA GLU A 6 21.32 19.35 15.34
C GLU A 6 20.54 20.58 14.81
N LYS A 7 19.89 20.46 13.64
CA LYS A 7 19.02 21.52 13.11
C LYS A 7 17.66 21.58 13.80
N TRP A 8 17.28 20.55 14.56
CA TRP A 8 15.98 20.45 15.18
C TRP A 8 15.99 21.13 16.55
N TYR A 9 14.98 21.96 16.80
CA TYR A 9 14.84 22.67 18.08
C TYR A 9 14.40 21.73 19.21
N ASN A 10 13.43 20.87 18.92
CA ASN A 10 12.91 19.84 19.80
C ASN A 10 12.92 18.50 19.09
N ILE A 11 13.29 17.44 19.82
CA ILE A 11 13.38 16.08 19.30
C ILE A 11 12.50 15.19 20.16
N GLY A 12 11.60 14.45 19.50
CA GLY A 12 10.78 13.42 20.14
C GLY A 12 11.64 12.29 20.70
N GLY A 13 11.37 11.90 21.94
CA GLY A 13 12.09 10.84 22.61
C GLY A 13 11.69 9.44 22.16
N PHE A 14 12.30 8.45 22.82
CA PHE A 14 12.16 7.02 22.53
C PHE A 14 11.41 6.30 23.64
N GLU A 15 10.47 6.94 24.32
CA GLU A 15 9.56 6.26 25.25
C GLU A 15 8.20 5.99 24.61
N ASP A 16 7.75 6.90 23.76
CA ASP A 16 6.44 6.83 23.13
C ASP A 16 6.38 5.82 21.99
N ILE A 17 5.41 4.92 22.12
CA ILE A 17 5.02 3.98 21.08
C ILE A 17 4.23 4.74 20.02
N PHE A 18 4.73 4.75 18.79
CA PHE A 18 3.94 5.28 17.67
C PHE A 18 2.66 4.44 17.52
N LEU A 19 1.50 5.05 17.79
CA LEU A 19 0.19 4.47 17.57
C LEU A 19 -0.34 5.01 16.24
N ALA A 20 -0.94 4.13 15.43
CA ALA A 20 -1.42 4.42 14.08
C ALA A 20 -2.16 5.77 14.01
N VAL A 21 -1.57 6.72 13.30
CA VAL A 21 -2.15 8.05 13.05
C VAL A 21 -2.79 8.04 11.66
N ASP A 22 -3.77 8.90 11.45
CA ASP A 22 -4.44 9.08 10.17
C ASP A 22 -3.45 9.45 9.05
N ILE A 23 -3.74 9.09 7.80
CA ILE A 23 -2.87 9.35 6.66
C ILE A 23 -2.62 10.85 6.51
N GLU A 24 -3.66 11.67 6.68
CA GLU A 24 -3.55 13.14 6.60
C GLU A 24 -2.54 13.67 7.62
N THR A 25 -2.69 13.25 8.88
CA THR A 25 -1.75 13.65 9.93
C THR A 25 -0.33 13.17 9.65
N LEU A 26 -0.15 12.00 9.04
CA LEU A 26 1.18 11.44 8.80
C LEU A 26 1.93 12.14 7.66
N LEU A 27 1.19 12.72 6.71
CA LEU A 27 1.76 13.53 5.64
C LEU A 27 2.25 14.91 6.13
N ASP A 28 1.67 15.39 7.23
CA ASP A 28 1.97 16.70 7.84
C ASP A 28 2.79 16.61 9.14
N ILE A 29 3.13 15.41 9.61
CA ILE A 29 3.94 15.22 10.83
C ILE A 29 5.35 15.81 10.64
N GLU A 30 5.78 16.58 11.64
CA GLU A 30 7.16 17.01 11.75
C GLU A 30 8.03 15.85 12.28
N ILE A 31 8.94 15.33 11.42
CA ILE A 31 9.77 14.16 11.75
C ILE A 31 10.62 14.39 13.02
N SER A 32 11.04 15.63 13.28
CA SER A 32 11.80 16.03 14.47
C SER A 32 11.06 15.66 15.77
N GLN A 33 9.77 15.99 15.86
CA GLN A 33 8.96 15.82 17.07
C GLN A 33 8.60 14.38 17.38
N SER A 34 8.65 13.49 16.39
CA SER A 34 8.32 12.06 16.52
C SER A 34 9.49 11.14 16.18
N TRP A 35 10.72 11.67 16.16
CA TRP A 35 11.91 10.95 15.73
C TRP A 35 12.09 9.62 16.47
N GLY A 36 12.11 9.63 17.81
CA GLY A 36 12.34 8.41 18.57
C GLY A 36 11.23 7.38 18.42
N SER A 37 9.98 7.80 18.27
CA SER A 37 8.85 6.91 17.96
C SER A 37 8.98 6.23 16.58
N PHE A 38 9.47 6.95 15.56
CA PHE A 38 9.76 6.36 14.25
C PHE A 38 10.92 5.37 14.31
N VAL A 39 11.99 5.71 15.03
CA VAL A 39 13.10 4.80 15.23
C VAL A 39 12.62 3.52 15.94
N GLN A 40 11.84 3.65 17.02
CA GLN A 40 11.23 2.49 17.69
C GLN A 40 10.37 1.63 16.76
N ALA A 41 9.56 2.26 15.90
CA ALA A 41 8.77 1.55 14.90
C ALA A 41 9.66 0.71 13.97
N CYS A 42 10.83 1.23 13.60
CA CYS A 42 11.83 0.49 12.82
C CYS A 42 12.51 -0.66 13.62
N HIS A 43 12.57 -0.59 14.95
CA HIS A 43 13.11 -1.69 15.79
C HIS A 43 12.15 -2.88 15.93
N ARG A 44 10.83 -2.68 15.77
CA ARG A 44 9.83 -3.74 15.91
C ARG A 44 9.78 -4.65 14.68
N SER A 45 10.61 -5.69 14.65
CA SER A 45 10.49 -6.74 13.62
C SER A 45 9.78 -7.99 14.15
N GLY A 46 8.45 -7.97 14.12
CA GLY A 46 7.65 -9.20 14.07
C GLY A 46 7.32 -9.52 12.62
N GLN A 47 7.56 -10.76 12.18
CA GLN A 47 7.37 -11.22 10.79
C GLN A 47 5.96 -10.98 10.19
N LEU A 48 4.97 -10.55 10.98
CA LEU A 48 3.59 -10.27 10.54
C LEU A 48 3.28 -8.79 10.22
N GLN A 49 4.11 -7.81 10.60
CA GLN A 49 3.80 -6.37 10.41
C GLN A 49 4.70 -5.65 9.40
N THR A 50 5.31 -6.41 8.48
CA THR A 50 6.33 -5.91 7.55
C THR A 50 5.82 -4.76 6.66
N TYR A 51 4.52 -4.74 6.31
CA TYR A 51 3.95 -3.75 5.39
C TYR A 51 3.63 -2.41 6.05
N ASP A 52 3.33 -2.38 7.35
CA ASP A 52 2.94 -1.16 8.05
C ASP A 52 4.11 -0.16 8.12
N VAL A 53 5.32 -0.67 8.38
CA VAL A 53 6.54 0.16 8.39
C VAL A 53 6.89 0.63 6.98
N TYR A 54 6.67 -0.19 5.94
CA TYR A 54 6.88 0.27 4.56
C TYR A 54 5.91 1.38 4.18
N PHE A 55 4.64 1.24 4.56
CA PHE A 55 3.62 2.25 4.31
C PHE A 55 3.92 3.55 5.06
N LEU A 56 4.31 3.45 6.33
CA LEU A 56 4.75 4.58 7.16
C LEU A 56 5.92 5.33 6.51
N LEU A 57 7.00 4.62 6.15
CA LEU A 57 8.18 5.22 5.53
C LEU A 57 7.87 5.83 4.16
N ALA A 58 6.94 5.23 3.41
CA ALA A 58 6.48 5.78 2.14
C ALA A 58 5.71 7.09 2.36
N LEU A 59 4.76 7.13 3.30
CA LEU A 59 4.03 8.35 3.62
C LEU A 59 4.96 9.48 4.10
N LEU A 60 5.95 9.18 4.94
CA LEU A 60 6.96 10.15 5.34
C LEU A 60 7.79 10.66 4.16
N ALA A 61 8.03 9.85 3.13
CA ALA A 61 8.73 10.28 1.91
C ALA A 61 7.86 11.14 0.99
N PHE A 62 6.54 11.01 1.06
CA PHE A 62 5.57 11.77 0.27
C PHE A 62 4.93 12.95 1.04
N GLY A 63 5.40 13.23 2.26
CA GLY A 63 4.92 14.36 3.05
C GLY A 63 5.16 15.73 2.40
N THR A 64 4.66 16.79 3.03
CA THR A 64 4.68 18.15 2.47
C THR A 64 6.07 18.76 2.34
N ASN A 65 7.00 18.43 3.25
CA ASN A 65 8.41 18.87 3.18
C ASN A 65 9.37 17.84 3.82
N PRO A 66 9.61 16.70 3.18
CA PRO A 66 10.34 15.60 3.80
C PRO A 66 11.85 15.81 3.69
N ASP A 67 12.56 15.70 4.82
CA ASP A 67 14.02 15.52 4.76
C ASP A 67 14.32 14.07 4.35
N MET A 68 14.49 13.88 3.03
CA MET A 68 14.78 12.57 2.45
C MET A 68 16.03 11.90 3.03
N LYS A 69 16.99 12.66 3.57
CA LYS A 69 18.17 12.07 4.22
C LYS A 69 17.78 11.39 5.53
N VAL A 70 16.85 11.98 6.28
CA VAL A 70 16.34 11.42 7.54
C VAL A 70 15.49 10.18 7.26
N VAL A 71 14.63 10.22 6.23
CA VAL A 71 13.86 9.05 5.79
C VAL A 71 14.78 7.91 5.34
N GLN A 72 15.86 8.21 4.60
CA GLN A 72 16.87 7.21 4.22
C GLN A 72 17.54 6.56 5.44
N TRP A 73 17.82 7.32 6.49
CA TRP A 73 18.34 6.78 7.75
C TRP A 73 17.34 5.84 8.44
N LEU A 74 16.05 6.20 8.49
CA LEU A 74 15.01 5.32 9.01
C LEU A 74 14.88 4.02 8.20
N VAL A 75 14.94 4.11 6.87
CA VAL A 75 14.96 2.94 5.99
C VAL A 75 16.18 2.06 6.27
N ALA A 76 17.36 2.66 6.48
CA ALA A 76 18.57 1.92 6.80
C ALA A 76 18.47 1.22 8.16
N LEU A 77 17.95 1.89 9.19
CA LEU A 77 17.66 1.33 10.52
C LEU A 77 16.71 0.13 10.43
N TYR A 78 15.64 0.25 9.64
CA TYR A 78 14.70 -0.84 9.45
C TYR A 78 15.30 -2.04 8.70
N ARG A 79 16.14 -1.79 7.68
CA ARG A 79 16.70 -2.87 6.83
C ARG A 79 17.89 -3.59 7.45
N SER A 80 18.64 -2.94 8.35
CA SER A 80 19.87 -3.48 8.91
C SER A 80 19.68 -3.93 10.35
N THR A 81 19.96 -5.20 10.63
CA THR A 81 19.97 -5.72 12.01
C THR A 81 21.07 -5.05 12.83
N VAL A 82 22.24 -4.79 12.25
CA VAL A 82 23.38 -4.16 12.94
C VAL A 82 23.06 -2.75 13.43
N LEU A 83 22.29 -1.98 12.65
CA LEU A 83 21.85 -0.64 13.07
C LEU A 83 20.73 -0.72 14.11
N ARG A 84 19.89 -1.75 14.02
CA ARG A 84 18.80 -2.00 14.96
C ARG A 84 19.27 -2.48 16.33
N ASP A 85 20.43 -3.13 16.41
CA ASP A 85 20.97 -3.62 17.68
C ASP A 85 21.62 -2.50 18.52
N VAL A 86 21.74 -1.28 17.96
CA VAL A 86 22.21 -0.11 18.71
C VAL A 86 21.12 0.34 19.68
N GLU A 87 21.43 0.29 20.98
CA GLU A 87 20.49 0.67 22.04
C GLU A 87 20.14 2.17 21.98
N ALA A 88 18.84 2.45 21.84
CA ALA A 88 18.31 3.81 21.86
C ALA A 88 18.25 4.38 23.29
N PRO A 89 18.49 5.69 23.46
CA PRO A 89 18.41 6.34 24.77
C PRO A 89 16.96 6.42 25.26
N ARG A 90 16.74 6.18 26.56
CA ARG A 90 15.41 6.08 27.18
C ARG A 90 14.98 7.40 27.80
N HIS A 91 14.78 8.40 26.94
CA HIS A 91 14.32 9.73 27.34
C HIS A 91 13.08 10.11 26.54
N SER A 92 12.18 10.89 27.14
CA SER A 92 10.89 11.31 26.56
C SER A 92 11.03 12.43 25.51
N CYS A 93 12.03 13.30 25.64
CA CYS A 93 12.32 14.36 24.68
C CYS A 93 13.76 14.90 24.84
N PHE A 94 14.24 15.56 23.79
CA PHE A 94 15.51 16.29 23.80
C PHE A 94 15.29 17.70 23.29
N SER A 95 15.88 18.70 23.96
CA SER A 95 15.71 20.11 23.63
C SER A 95 17.07 20.80 23.46
N ASN A 96 17.12 21.75 22.53
CA ASN A 96 18.33 22.51 22.19
C ASN A 96 19.53 21.58 21.96
N PHE A 97 19.33 20.51 21.18
CA PHE A 97 20.35 19.49 20.99
C PHE A 97 21.57 20.04 20.25
N ARG A 98 22.75 19.81 20.82
CA ARG A 98 24.05 20.07 20.22
C ARG A 98 24.95 18.87 20.47
N VAL A 99 25.72 18.51 19.45
CA VAL A 99 26.52 17.28 19.46
C VAL A 99 27.68 17.45 20.45
N PHE A 100 27.73 16.56 21.46
CA PHE A 100 28.71 16.62 22.57
C PHE A 100 28.78 18.01 23.24
N GLU A 101 27.62 18.62 23.51
CA GLU A 101 27.55 19.87 24.26
C GLU A 101 28.14 19.70 25.66
N GLU A 102 29.12 20.54 26.00
CA GLU A 102 29.71 20.60 27.33
C GLU A 102 29.19 21.84 28.08
N PRO A 103 29.04 21.75 29.42
CA PRO A 103 28.65 22.90 30.22
C PRO A 103 29.71 24.00 30.13
N SER A 104 29.32 25.19 29.64
CA SER A 104 30.20 26.35 29.63
C SER A 104 30.18 27.06 30.98
N ARG A 105 31.36 27.44 31.49
CA ARG A 105 31.52 28.19 32.75
C ARG A 105 30.61 29.42 32.80
N ASP A 106 30.54 30.19 31.71
CA ASP A 106 29.75 31.41 31.64
C ASP A 106 28.24 31.13 31.66
N SER A 107 27.81 30.05 31.01
CA SER A 107 26.40 29.61 31.01
C SER A 107 25.98 29.17 32.41
N ILE A 108 26.73 28.25 33.02
CA ILE A 108 26.45 27.73 34.36
C ILE A 108 26.48 28.84 35.41
N ARG A 109 27.47 29.75 35.36
CA ARG A 109 27.53 30.92 36.24
C ARG A 109 26.29 31.80 36.10
N SER A 110 25.87 32.08 34.87
CA SER A 110 24.69 32.92 34.61
C SER A 110 23.41 32.26 35.15
N LEU A 111 23.27 30.94 34.99
CA LEU A 111 22.14 30.17 35.52
C LEU A 111 22.10 30.17 37.05
N ILE A 112 23.26 30.00 37.71
CA ILE A 112 23.38 30.06 39.17
C ILE A 112 22.92 31.42 39.69
N LEU A 113 23.33 32.51 39.04
CA LEU A 113 23.03 33.88 39.44
C LEU A 113 21.57 34.29 39.17
N ALA A 114 20.90 33.69 38.19
CA ALA A 114 19.57 34.10 37.74
C ALA A 114 18.48 34.07 38.83
N LYS A 115 18.63 33.21 39.85
CA LYS A 115 17.69 33.09 40.98
C LYS A 115 18.27 33.50 42.33
N GLN A 116 19.49 34.05 42.34
CA GLN A 116 20.04 34.55 43.58
C GLN A 116 19.31 35.83 44.04
N PRO A 117 19.15 36.01 45.36
CA PRO A 117 18.54 37.22 45.90
C PRO A 117 19.36 38.45 45.53
N LEU A 118 18.67 39.54 45.19
CA LEU A 118 19.28 40.84 45.01
C LEU A 118 19.82 41.36 46.35
N TYR A 119 20.77 42.30 46.28
CA TYR A 119 21.38 42.91 47.47
C TYR A 119 20.31 43.39 48.47
N ASP A 120 19.33 44.15 48.00
CA ASP A 120 18.29 44.72 48.87
C ASP A 120 17.44 43.64 49.54
N ASP A 121 17.12 42.57 48.82
CA ASP A 121 16.32 41.45 49.33
C ASP A 121 17.08 40.59 50.35
N TYR A 122 18.40 40.42 50.14
CA TYR A 122 19.26 39.67 51.05
C TYR A 122 19.43 40.38 52.41
N PHE A 123 19.44 41.71 52.41
CA PHE A 123 19.60 42.53 53.60
C PHE A 123 18.28 43.04 54.21
N LEU A 124 17.12 42.50 53.77
CA LEU A 124 15.82 42.83 54.37
C LEU A 124 15.80 42.52 55.89
N PRO A 125 15.15 43.38 56.70
CA PRO A 125 15.07 43.22 58.15
C PRO A 125 14.10 42.07 58.50
N GLY A 126 14.61 40.84 58.39
CA GLY A 126 13.88 39.60 58.67
C GLY A 126 14.76 38.35 58.60
N TRP A 127 15.86 38.40 57.84
CA TRP A 127 16.79 37.28 57.70
C TRP A 127 17.92 37.35 58.76
N LYS A 128 17.67 36.70 59.92
CA LYS A 128 18.61 36.48 61.04
C LYS A 128 19.16 37.74 61.74
N LYS A 129 18.89 37.81 63.06
CA LYS A 129 19.53 38.69 64.07
C LYS A 129 21.05 38.43 64.24
N ARG A 130 21.83 38.39 63.15
CA ARG A 130 23.30 38.29 63.16
C ARG A 130 24.02 39.54 62.65
N ALA A 131 23.29 40.61 62.34
CA ALA A 131 23.88 41.88 61.90
C ALA A 131 23.75 42.95 62.99
N ARG A 132 24.43 42.76 64.13
CA ARG A 132 24.75 43.91 65.00
C ARG A 132 26.20 44.36 64.89
N ASN A 133 27.07 43.54 64.28
CA ASN A 133 28.44 43.89 63.95
C ASN A 133 28.81 43.22 62.63
N LYS A 134 28.72 43.90 61.49
CA LYS A 134 29.49 43.59 60.28
C LYS A 134 29.40 44.77 59.31
N THR A 135 30.57 45.27 58.97
CA THR A 135 30.91 46.36 58.06
C THR A 135 29.96 46.43 56.86
N LYS A 136 29.44 47.61 56.52
CA LYS A 136 28.56 47.86 55.36
C LYS A 136 29.23 47.29 54.09
N VAL A 137 28.85 46.07 53.68
CA VAL A 137 29.26 45.50 52.39
C VAL A 137 28.54 46.32 51.33
N THR A 138 29.29 46.94 50.41
CA THR A 138 28.68 47.69 49.31
C THR A 138 27.99 46.73 48.35
N ALA A 139 26.95 47.19 47.65
CA ALA A 139 26.24 46.38 46.65
C ALA A 139 27.20 45.79 45.59
N ASP A 140 28.23 46.55 45.20
CA ASP A 140 29.25 46.09 44.25
C ASP A 140 30.12 44.96 44.82
N ARG A 141 30.47 45.03 46.11
CA ARG A 141 31.24 43.99 46.78
C ARG A 141 30.42 42.71 46.95
N TYR A 142 29.13 42.83 47.29
CA TYR A 142 28.21 41.69 47.34
C TYR A 142 28.13 40.98 45.99
N LYS A 143 27.87 41.73 44.90
CA LYS A 143 27.80 41.19 43.55
C LYS A 143 29.10 40.52 43.12
N LYS A 144 30.24 41.11 43.47
CA LYS A 144 31.56 40.54 43.16
C LYS A 144 31.77 39.19 43.86
N ILE A 145 31.52 39.11 45.16
CA ILE A 145 31.71 37.86 45.92
C ILE A 145 30.75 36.78 45.40
N GLN A 146 29.49 37.13 45.14
CA GLN A 146 28.51 36.18 44.60
C GLN A 146 28.90 35.70 43.18
N MET A 147 29.47 36.57 42.35
CA MET A 147 30.00 36.20 41.03
C MET A 147 31.20 35.26 41.15
N ASP A 148 32.12 35.53 42.08
CA ASP A 148 33.31 34.70 42.33
C ASP A 148 32.89 33.31 42.84
N GLU A 149 31.97 33.24 43.81
CA GLU A 149 31.36 32.01 44.30
C GLU A 149 30.68 31.20 43.18
N ALA A 150 29.84 31.85 42.37
CA ALA A 150 29.19 31.20 41.22
C ALA A 150 30.20 30.69 40.19
N THR A 151 31.35 31.36 40.03
CA THR A 151 32.43 30.94 39.14
C THR A 151 33.16 29.69 39.67
N HIS A 152 33.37 29.61 40.98
CA HIS A 152 33.94 28.42 41.62
C HIS A 152 32.99 27.21 41.50
N ILE A 153 31.69 27.41 41.77
CA ILE A 153 30.67 26.37 41.59
C ILE A 153 30.61 25.91 40.14
N ALA A 154 30.59 26.84 39.18
CA ALA A 154 30.59 26.50 37.75
C ALA A 154 31.82 25.67 37.35
N SER A 155 32.99 25.99 37.91
CA SER A 155 34.22 25.23 37.64
C SER A 155 34.13 23.80 38.21
N ARG A 156 33.58 23.61 39.42
CA ARG A 156 33.35 22.28 39.99
C ARG A 156 32.41 21.43 39.15
N VAL A 157 31.34 22.03 38.63
CA VAL A 157 30.37 21.35 37.75
C VAL A 157 31.03 20.91 36.45
N MET A 158 31.91 21.75 35.86
CA MET A 158 32.68 21.39 34.68
C MET A 158 33.67 20.25 34.95
N GLU A 159 34.35 20.26 36.09
CA GLU A 159 35.28 19.19 36.49
C GLU A 159 34.57 17.85 36.71
N ALA A 160 33.32 17.89 37.16
CA ALA A 160 32.51 16.68 37.36
C ALA A 160 31.93 16.13 36.04
N TRP A 161 31.92 16.90 34.94
CA TRP A 161 31.37 16.45 33.66
C TRP A 161 32.22 15.29 33.08
N PRO A 162 31.62 14.18 32.57
CA PRO A 162 30.21 13.96 32.22
C PRO A 162 29.35 13.31 33.32
N HIS A 163 29.77 13.31 34.58
CA HIS A 163 29.04 12.74 35.71
C HIS A 163 28.66 13.85 36.71
N PRO A 164 27.81 14.81 36.31
CA PRO A 164 27.38 15.88 37.20
C PRO A 164 26.50 15.31 38.33
N PRO A 165 26.30 16.07 39.42
CA PRO A 165 25.36 15.68 40.47
C PRO A 165 23.95 15.41 39.91
N HIS A 166 23.27 14.40 40.44
CA HIS A 166 21.91 14.04 40.03
C HIS A 166 20.83 14.56 41.00
N SER A 167 21.23 15.04 42.17
CA SER A 167 20.33 15.54 43.22
C SER A 167 20.88 16.77 43.92
N ALA A 168 19.98 17.53 44.55
CA ALA A 168 20.34 18.71 45.34
C ALA A 168 21.32 18.37 46.48
N ASP A 169 21.17 17.19 47.10
CA ASP A 169 22.02 16.76 48.20
C ASP A 169 23.42 16.38 47.71
N GLU A 170 23.52 15.72 46.57
CA GLU A 170 24.81 15.41 45.94
C GLU A 170 25.53 16.68 45.47
N PHE A 171 24.78 17.65 44.94
CA PHE A 171 25.30 18.96 44.58
C PHE A 171 25.81 19.75 45.80
N LYS A 172 25.12 19.68 46.93
CA LYS A 172 25.61 20.28 48.18
C LYS A 172 26.92 19.63 48.61
N ARG A 173 26.99 18.29 48.61
CA ARG A 173 28.20 17.54 48.97
C ARG A 173 29.40 17.87 48.09
N SER A 174 29.19 18.06 46.78
CA SER A 174 30.28 18.38 45.85
C SER A 174 30.88 19.78 46.05
N VAL A 175 30.19 20.64 46.80
CA VAL A 175 30.56 22.03 47.07
C VAL A 175 30.80 22.29 48.57
N GLU A 176 30.79 21.25 49.42
CA GLU A 176 30.96 21.36 50.87
C GLU A 176 32.29 22.01 51.30
N ASP A 177 33.31 21.93 50.45
CA ASP A 177 34.63 22.53 50.68
C ASP A 177 34.69 24.02 50.35
N PHE A 178 33.65 24.59 49.72
CA PHE A 178 33.58 26.02 49.41
C PHE A 178 32.96 26.83 50.55
N THR A 179 33.64 27.91 50.94
CA THR A 179 33.09 28.90 51.87
C THR A 179 32.17 29.86 51.12
N LEU A 180 30.86 29.55 51.08
CA LEU A 180 29.84 30.37 50.43
C LEU A 180 29.21 31.37 51.43
N GLU A 181 29.31 32.66 51.14
CA GLU A 181 28.74 33.75 51.94
C GLU A 181 27.38 34.21 51.40
N TYR A 182 27.25 34.37 50.08
CA TYR A 182 26.09 35.04 49.46
C TYR A 182 25.35 34.22 48.39
N THR A 183 25.81 32.99 48.10
CA THR A 183 25.16 32.08 47.16
C THR A 183 24.30 31.05 47.88
N HIS A 184 23.02 30.97 47.51
CA HIS A 184 22.10 29.95 48.00
C HIS A 184 22.11 28.73 47.08
N LEU A 185 22.61 27.59 47.58
CA LEU A 185 22.71 26.34 46.82
C LEU A 185 21.35 25.78 46.39
N ASP A 186 20.33 25.87 47.24
CA ASP A 186 18.97 25.40 46.89
C ASP A 186 18.40 26.17 45.69
N LYS A 187 18.51 27.50 45.71
CA LYS A 187 18.06 28.37 44.61
C LYS A 187 18.87 28.19 43.34
N ALA A 188 20.17 27.90 43.47
CA ALA A 188 21.01 27.60 42.32
C ALA A 188 20.58 26.27 41.67
N TRP A 189 20.30 25.25 42.48
CA TRP A 189 19.89 23.93 42.00
C TRP A 189 18.53 23.93 41.29
N GLU A 190 17.59 24.80 41.68
CA GLU A 190 16.28 24.93 41.02
C GLU A 190 16.36 25.16 39.50
N ILE A 191 17.37 25.90 39.03
CA ILE A 191 17.62 26.11 37.59
C ILE A 191 18.70 25.17 37.07
N LEU A 192 19.77 24.97 37.84
CA LEU A 192 20.92 24.21 37.39
C LEU A 192 20.59 22.72 37.19
N GLY A 193 19.81 22.11 38.08
CA GLY A 193 19.46 20.69 38.02
C GLY A 193 18.78 20.30 36.70
N PRO A 194 17.68 20.96 36.30
CA PRO A 194 17.03 20.71 35.00
C PRO A 194 17.96 20.91 33.80
N GLU A 195 18.84 21.91 33.82
CA GLU A 195 19.78 22.15 32.71
C GLU A 195 20.86 21.07 32.63
N LEU A 196 21.40 20.61 33.76
CA LEU A 196 22.34 19.49 33.78
C LEU A 196 21.70 18.20 33.29
N GLN A 197 20.43 17.97 33.65
CA GLN A 197 19.67 16.85 33.13
C GLN A 197 19.46 16.95 31.61
N ARG A 198 19.11 18.13 31.09
CA ARG A 198 19.02 18.38 29.63
C ARG A 198 20.33 18.05 28.92
N LEU A 199 21.46 18.53 29.44
CA LEU A 199 22.79 18.27 28.87
C LEU A 199 23.12 16.77 28.90
N LEU A 200 22.79 16.06 29.99
CA LEU A 200 22.98 14.61 30.08
C LEU A 200 22.16 13.85 29.04
N HIS A 201 20.88 14.18 28.88
CA HIS A 201 20.03 13.57 27.85
C HIS A 201 20.63 13.80 26.45
N ASN A 202 21.14 15.01 26.17
CA ASN A 202 21.78 15.33 24.90
C ASN A 202 23.12 14.60 24.72
N LEU A 203 23.86 14.32 25.79
CA LEU A 203 25.07 13.51 25.73
C LEU A 203 24.75 12.04 25.38
N ASP A 204 23.70 11.48 25.97
CA ASP A 204 23.22 10.13 25.64
C ASP A 204 22.79 10.05 24.17
N LEU A 205 22.05 11.05 23.68
CA LEU A 205 21.67 11.13 22.27
C LEU A 205 22.90 11.27 21.37
N SER A 206 23.88 12.11 21.72
CA SER A 206 25.12 12.25 20.95
C SER A 206 25.87 10.92 20.84
N THR A 207 25.97 10.20 21.95
CA THR A 207 26.61 8.87 22.00
C THR A 207 25.88 7.87 21.11
N TYR A 208 24.54 7.87 21.16
CA TYR A 208 23.71 7.03 20.29
C TYR A 208 23.93 7.32 18.80
N LEU A 209 23.94 8.60 18.41
CA LEU A 209 24.12 9.00 17.02
C LEU A 209 25.51 8.62 16.47
N VAL A 210 26.57 8.78 17.28
CA VAL A 210 27.91 8.34 16.89
C VAL A 210 27.94 6.82 16.69
N ARG A 211 27.36 6.04 17.61
CA ARG A 211 27.29 4.57 17.46
C ARG A 211 26.55 4.16 16.19
N LEU A 212 25.46 4.84 15.84
CA LEU A 212 24.75 4.61 14.58
C LEU A 212 25.62 4.95 13.36
N GLU A 213 26.32 6.09 13.37
CA GLU A 213 27.19 6.51 12.28
C GLU A 213 28.39 5.58 12.08
N GLU A 214 28.98 5.09 13.18
CA GLU A 214 30.03 4.08 13.15
C GLU A 214 29.52 2.75 12.58
N ALA A 215 28.36 2.28 13.05
CA ALA A 215 27.75 1.05 12.56
C ALA A 215 27.41 1.13 11.06
N ALA A 216 26.87 2.27 10.61
CA ALA A 216 26.60 2.51 9.19
C ALA A 216 27.90 2.55 8.37
N SER A 217 28.95 3.17 8.91
CA SER A 217 30.27 3.23 8.27
C SER A 217 30.90 1.85 8.11
N ARG A 218 30.77 0.98 9.11
CA ARG A 218 31.20 -0.44 9.04
C ARG A 218 30.47 -1.20 7.93
N LEU A 219 29.14 -1.03 7.83
CA LEU A 219 28.34 -1.64 6.77
C LEU A 219 28.76 -1.14 5.38
N TYR A 220 29.07 0.16 5.26
CA TYR A 220 29.52 0.74 4.00
C TYR A 220 30.89 0.17 3.56
N GLN A 221 31.81 -0.01 4.51
CA GLN A 221 33.13 -0.58 4.25
C GLN A 221 33.09 -2.07 3.88
N GLN A 222 32.13 -2.82 4.40
CA GLN A 222 31.93 -4.24 4.07
C GLN A 222 31.30 -4.45 2.68
N GLN A 223 30.67 -3.44 2.09
CA GLN A 223 30.08 -3.55 0.77
C GLN A 223 31.13 -3.49 -0.34
N SER A 224 30.96 -4.36 -1.35
CA SER A 224 31.86 -4.39 -2.50
C SER A 224 31.81 -3.07 -3.28
N LEU A 225 32.97 -2.65 -3.82
CA LEU A 225 33.12 -1.41 -4.58
C LEU A 225 32.17 -1.36 -5.81
N GLY A 226 31.88 -2.51 -6.40
CA GLY A 226 30.92 -2.65 -7.50
C GLY A 226 29.44 -2.46 -7.10
N GLN A 227 29.03 -2.93 -5.91
CA GLN A 227 27.67 -2.70 -5.39
C GLN A 227 27.45 -1.22 -5.05
N ASN A 228 28.44 -0.60 -4.41
CA ASN A 228 28.43 0.83 -4.07
C ASN A 228 28.29 1.72 -5.30
N LYS A 229 28.97 1.37 -6.41
CA LYS A 229 28.88 2.12 -7.67
C LYS A 229 27.49 2.00 -8.30
N ARG A 230 26.93 0.79 -8.39
CA ARG A 230 25.58 0.56 -8.93
C ARG A 230 24.48 1.24 -8.11
N GLN A 231 24.57 1.22 -6.78
CA GLN A 231 23.61 1.92 -5.93
C GLN A 231 23.69 3.44 -6.12
N LYS A 232 24.90 4.01 -6.16
CA LYS A 232 25.08 5.44 -6.49
C LYS A 232 24.54 5.79 -7.86
N GLU A 233 24.70 4.92 -8.85
CA GLU A 233 24.11 5.11 -10.18
C GLU A 233 22.58 5.13 -10.08
N ILE A 234 21.95 4.14 -9.45
CA ILE A 234 20.48 4.06 -9.27
C ILE A 234 19.91 5.31 -8.61
N TRP A 235 20.54 5.79 -7.53
CA TRP A 235 20.07 6.98 -6.80
C TRP A 235 20.28 8.29 -7.55
N ASN A 236 21.23 8.33 -8.49
CA ASN A 236 21.49 9.49 -9.34
C ASN A 236 20.79 9.40 -10.70
N LEU A 237 20.08 8.30 -10.98
CA LEU A 237 19.22 8.20 -12.16
C LEU A 237 18.12 9.25 -12.02
N LYS A 238 18.27 10.35 -12.73
CA LYS A 238 17.14 11.21 -13.04
C LYS A 238 16.18 10.38 -13.88
N PRO A 239 14.86 10.50 -13.67
CA PRO A 239 13.90 9.89 -14.57
C PRO A 239 14.22 10.42 -15.96
N ALA A 240 14.83 9.56 -16.79
CA ALA A 240 14.97 9.86 -18.19
C ALA A 240 13.54 10.02 -18.69
N ARG A 241 13.24 11.15 -19.35
CA ARG A 241 12.04 11.20 -20.18
C ARG A 241 12.17 9.96 -21.06
N LEU A 242 11.28 9.00 -20.86
CA LEU A 242 11.14 7.90 -21.79
C LEU A 242 11.05 8.59 -23.14
N THR A 243 12.09 8.47 -23.96
CA THR A 243 12.01 8.83 -25.35
C THR A 243 10.79 8.05 -25.76
N ALA A 244 9.70 8.76 -26.05
CA ALA A 244 8.49 8.10 -26.48
C ALA A 244 9.02 7.14 -27.54
N PRO A 245 8.76 5.82 -27.43
CA PRO A 245 8.93 4.98 -28.60
C PRO A 245 8.23 5.74 -29.74
N ALA A 246 8.65 5.55 -30.98
CA ALA A 246 7.88 6.04 -32.11
C ALA A 246 6.49 5.35 -32.11
N LEU A 247 5.67 5.69 -31.11
CA LEU A 247 4.26 5.53 -30.99
C LEU A 247 3.82 6.42 -32.13
N ILE A 248 3.53 5.76 -33.24
CA ILE A 248 2.35 6.02 -34.06
C ILE A 248 1.56 7.13 -33.39
N GLN A 249 1.65 8.33 -33.95
CA GLN A 249 1.11 9.57 -33.41
C GLN A 249 -0.30 9.38 -32.87
N PHE A 250 -0.43 8.98 -31.60
CA PHE A 250 -1.70 8.98 -30.91
C PHE A 250 -1.88 10.43 -30.46
N GLN A 251 -2.56 11.22 -31.30
CA GLN A 251 -2.96 12.60 -31.01
C GLN A 251 -4.04 12.69 -29.90
N GLY A 252 -4.05 11.76 -28.94
CA GLY A 252 -5.06 11.69 -27.87
C GLY A 252 -4.51 11.13 -26.57
N THR A 253 -5.23 11.39 -25.48
CA THR A 253 -5.03 10.77 -24.17
C THR A 253 -5.01 9.24 -24.31
N TYR A 254 -3.97 8.59 -23.78
CA TYR A 254 -3.90 7.13 -23.76
C TYR A 254 -5.13 6.57 -23.04
N SER A 255 -5.91 5.74 -23.72
CA SER A 255 -7.03 4.99 -23.14
C SER A 255 -6.67 3.50 -23.11
N VAL A 256 -6.99 2.84 -22.00
CA VAL A 256 -6.89 1.38 -21.90
C VAL A 256 -7.76 0.74 -23.00
N PRO A 257 -7.24 -0.22 -23.78
CA PRO A 257 -8.00 -0.88 -24.84
C PRO A 257 -9.26 -1.52 -24.27
N ARG A 258 -10.41 -1.29 -24.90
CA ARG A 258 -11.67 -1.90 -24.49
C ARG A 258 -11.90 -3.19 -25.26
N LEU A 259 -12.43 -4.22 -24.57
CA LEU A 259 -12.85 -5.46 -25.24
C LEU A 259 -13.88 -5.15 -26.33
N ARG A 260 -14.93 -4.40 -25.98
CA ARG A 260 -15.92 -3.93 -26.95
C ARG A 260 -15.34 -2.77 -27.76
N GLY A 261 -15.24 -2.94 -29.07
CA GLY A 261 -14.64 -1.95 -29.98
C GLY A 261 -13.17 -2.25 -30.24
N ASP A 262 -12.26 -1.60 -29.52
CA ASP A 262 -10.82 -1.52 -29.85
C ASP A 262 -10.18 -2.89 -30.13
N LEU A 263 -10.36 -3.84 -29.20
CA LEU A 263 -9.80 -5.20 -29.35
C LEU A 263 -10.54 -6.02 -30.41
N MET A 264 -11.85 -5.84 -30.53
CA MET A 264 -12.70 -6.59 -31.45
C MET A 264 -12.59 -6.14 -32.90
N LEU A 265 -12.01 -4.96 -33.15
CA LEU A 265 -11.69 -4.45 -34.48
C LEU A 265 -10.38 -5.04 -35.05
N LEU A 266 -9.56 -5.68 -34.22
CA LEU A 266 -8.33 -6.32 -34.65
C LEU A 266 -8.62 -7.45 -35.64
N LYS A 267 -7.69 -7.64 -36.59
CA LYS A 267 -7.79 -8.72 -37.57
C LYS A 267 -7.56 -10.06 -36.85
N HIS A 268 -8.51 -10.97 -36.98
CA HIS A 268 -8.32 -12.35 -36.58
C HIS A 268 -7.98 -13.18 -37.82
N ASP A 269 -6.77 -13.72 -37.87
CA ASP A 269 -6.38 -14.62 -38.95
C ASP A 269 -6.99 -16.00 -38.66
N ALA A 270 -8.18 -16.23 -39.22
CA ALA A 270 -8.75 -17.55 -39.29
C ALA A 270 -7.88 -18.37 -40.24
N GLY A 271 -6.82 -18.97 -39.70
CA GLY A 271 -5.78 -19.64 -40.46
C GLY A 271 -6.37 -20.53 -41.56
N SER A 272 -5.96 -20.26 -42.80
CA SER A 272 -6.11 -21.18 -43.92
C SER A 272 -5.31 -22.44 -43.60
N GLY A 273 -5.96 -23.44 -43.01
CA GLY A 273 -5.27 -24.64 -42.53
C GLY A 273 -6.07 -25.49 -41.56
N SER A 274 -7.14 -26.11 -42.06
CA SER A 274 -7.67 -27.43 -41.66
C SER A 274 -9.14 -27.48 -42.06
N GLY A 275 -9.43 -28.18 -43.15
CA GLY A 275 -10.77 -28.32 -43.71
C GLY A 275 -11.77 -28.86 -42.69
N ILE A 276 -12.72 -28.03 -42.30
CA ILE A 276 -14.13 -28.40 -42.21
C ILE A 276 -14.86 -27.23 -42.86
N GLU A 277 -15.08 -27.32 -44.17
CA GLU A 277 -16.12 -26.52 -44.80
C GLU A 277 -17.42 -26.76 -43.99
N PRO A 278 -18.15 -25.71 -43.60
CA PRO A 278 -19.53 -25.90 -43.21
C PRO A 278 -20.22 -26.41 -44.48
N GLN A 279 -20.62 -27.69 -44.49
CA GLN A 279 -21.53 -28.19 -45.51
C GLN A 279 -22.65 -27.17 -45.65
N ALA A 280 -22.79 -26.64 -46.86
CA ALA A 280 -23.86 -25.75 -47.23
C ALA A 280 -25.17 -26.47 -46.89
N VAL A 281 -25.77 -26.10 -45.77
CA VAL A 281 -27.19 -26.37 -45.55
C VAL A 281 -27.89 -25.44 -46.52
N ASP A 282 -28.51 -26.03 -47.54
CA ASP A 282 -29.26 -25.34 -48.57
C ASP A 282 -30.16 -24.28 -47.92
N LYS A 283 -29.90 -23.02 -48.28
CA LYS A 283 -30.60 -21.84 -47.75
C LYS A 283 -32.09 -21.81 -48.09
N GLU A 284 -32.55 -22.71 -48.97
CA GLU A 284 -33.95 -22.81 -49.36
C GLU A 284 -34.80 -23.62 -48.37
N ASP A 285 -34.26 -24.66 -47.73
CA ASP A 285 -35.04 -25.50 -46.80
C ASP A 285 -35.36 -24.79 -45.47
N ALA A 286 -34.48 -23.91 -45.00
CA ALA A 286 -34.67 -23.18 -43.74
C ALA A 286 -35.82 -22.15 -43.80
N ARG A 287 -36.17 -21.65 -45.00
CA ARG A 287 -37.28 -20.69 -45.18
C ARG A 287 -38.65 -21.36 -45.32
N VAL A 288 -38.69 -22.60 -45.80
CA VAL A 288 -39.92 -23.38 -45.94
C VAL A 288 -40.37 -23.98 -44.59
N LEU A 289 -39.43 -24.32 -43.71
CA LEU A 289 -39.72 -24.84 -42.36
C LEU A 289 -40.29 -23.77 -41.40
N ALA A 290 -39.98 -22.49 -41.62
CA ALA A 290 -40.43 -21.41 -40.72
C ALA A 290 -41.88 -20.94 -41.00
N THR A 291 -42.43 -21.23 -42.18
CA THR A 291 -43.73 -20.69 -42.64
C THR A 291 -44.89 -21.68 -42.59
N SER A 292 -44.67 -22.97 -42.29
CA SER A 292 -45.76 -23.96 -42.26
C SER A 292 -46.36 -24.25 -40.87
N HIS A 293 -45.81 -23.69 -39.79
CA HIS A 293 -46.25 -23.98 -38.42
C HIS A 293 -47.44 -23.15 -37.91
N GLY A 294 -48.08 -22.35 -38.76
CA GLY A 294 -49.27 -21.57 -38.42
C GLY A 294 -50.54 -22.19 -38.99
N ASN A 295 -51.05 -23.25 -38.35
CA ASN A 295 -52.48 -23.62 -38.24
C ASN A 295 -52.65 -25.11 -37.95
N PHE A 296 -52.64 -25.53 -36.68
CA PHE A 296 -53.10 -26.86 -36.30
C PHE A 296 -53.94 -26.82 -35.02
N GLN A 297 -55.03 -27.61 -35.04
CA GLN A 297 -56.14 -27.59 -34.09
C GLN A 297 -55.73 -28.16 -32.72
N ASP A 298 -56.35 -27.66 -31.65
CA ASP A 298 -56.18 -28.08 -30.24
C ASP A 298 -56.35 -29.60 -29.99
N SER A 299 -56.93 -30.34 -30.94
CA SER A 299 -57.17 -31.78 -30.86
C SER A 299 -55.88 -32.62 -31.00
N GLU A 300 -54.87 -32.17 -31.75
CA GLU A 300 -53.60 -32.90 -31.93
C GLU A 300 -52.63 -32.72 -30.76
N ILE A 301 -52.67 -31.55 -30.10
CA ILE A 301 -51.88 -31.23 -28.90
C ILE A 301 -52.27 -32.15 -27.73
N SER A 302 -53.57 -32.40 -27.59
CA SER A 302 -54.11 -33.28 -26.54
C SER A 302 -53.69 -34.74 -26.72
N ARG A 303 -53.44 -35.17 -27.96
CA ARG A 303 -53.02 -36.54 -28.29
C ARG A 303 -51.50 -36.74 -28.18
N ALA A 304 -50.70 -35.69 -28.31
CA ALA A 304 -49.26 -35.72 -28.08
C ALA A 304 -48.87 -35.74 -26.58
N LEU A 305 -49.71 -35.15 -25.72
CA LEU A 305 -49.48 -35.12 -24.27
C LEU A 305 -49.72 -36.47 -23.57
N SER A 306 -50.44 -37.41 -24.20
CA SER A 306 -50.73 -38.73 -23.61
C SER A 306 -49.61 -39.77 -23.78
N VAL A 307 -48.54 -39.44 -24.52
CA VAL A 307 -47.36 -40.31 -24.75
C VAL A 307 -46.07 -39.64 -24.22
N LEU A 308 -46.20 -38.79 -23.21
CA LEU A 308 -45.08 -38.03 -22.67
C LEU A 308 -44.31 -38.86 -21.62
N PRO A 309 -42.97 -39.00 -21.71
CA PRO A 309 -42.20 -39.60 -20.63
C PRO A 309 -42.32 -38.78 -19.32
N ASP A 310 -42.32 -39.47 -18.17
CA ASP A 310 -42.66 -38.92 -16.84
C ASP A 310 -41.92 -37.62 -16.47
N ASN A 311 -40.70 -37.45 -16.98
CA ASN A 311 -39.86 -36.28 -16.75
C ASN A 311 -40.39 -34.98 -17.39
N LEU A 312 -41.05 -35.07 -18.55
CA LEU A 312 -41.60 -33.91 -19.24
C LEU A 312 -42.97 -33.50 -18.66
N SER A 313 -43.73 -34.47 -18.16
CA SER A 313 -44.96 -34.24 -17.39
C SER A 313 -44.68 -33.42 -16.11
N ALA A 314 -43.62 -33.80 -15.39
CA ALA A 314 -43.17 -33.05 -14.21
C ALA A 314 -42.75 -31.61 -14.57
N LEU A 315 -42.06 -31.42 -15.70
CA LEU A 315 -41.63 -30.11 -16.16
C LEU A 315 -42.81 -29.22 -16.55
N ASP A 316 -43.80 -29.75 -17.28
CA ASP A 316 -45.05 -29.04 -17.58
C ASP A 316 -45.79 -28.59 -16.29
N GLY A 317 -45.83 -29.48 -15.29
CA GLY A 317 -46.39 -29.16 -13.97
C GLY A 317 -45.68 -28.00 -13.27
N ILE A 318 -44.34 -27.96 -13.33
CA ILE A 318 -43.54 -26.87 -12.76
C ILE A 318 -43.82 -25.55 -13.49
N ILE A 319 -43.85 -25.57 -14.83
CA ILE A 319 -44.11 -24.38 -15.66
C ILE A 319 -45.51 -23.82 -15.38
N LYS A 320 -46.53 -24.68 -15.30
CA LYS A 320 -47.91 -24.29 -14.98
C LYS A 320 -48.03 -23.70 -13.57
N ARG A 321 -47.35 -24.29 -12.58
CA ARG A 321 -47.29 -23.73 -11.21
C ARG A 321 -46.60 -22.37 -11.19
N PHE A 322 -45.48 -22.23 -11.90
CA PHE A 322 -44.76 -20.97 -12.01
C PHE A 322 -45.61 -19.88 -12.68
N ALA A 323 -46.30 -20.21 -13.78
CA ALA A 323 -47.24 -19.31 -14.46
C ALA A 323 -48.37 -18.85 -13.52
N SER A 324 -48.96 -19.78 -12.76
CA SER A 324 -50.05 -19.51 -11.82
C SER A 324 -49.63 -18.66 -10.62
N SER A 325 -48.38 -18.82 -10.16
CA SER A 325 -47.83 -18.06 -9.00
C SER A 325 -47.33 -16.65 -9.36
N SER A 326 -47.23 -16.32 -10.65
CA SER A 326 -46.55 -15.10 -11.12
C SER A 326 -47.47 -13.87 -11.11
N LYS A 327 -47.14 -12.87 -10.28
CA LYS A 327 -47.90 -11.61 -10.13
C LYS A 327 -47.46 -10.47 -11.05
N THR A 328 -46.23 -10.49 -11.57
CA THR A 328 -45.67 -9.40 -12.39
C THR A 328 -45.80 -9.67 -13.88
N THR A 329 -46.01 -8.61 -14.67
CA THR A 329 -46.18 -8.70 -16.14
C THR A 329 -44.99 -9.38 -16.82
N VAL A 330 -43.76 -9.07 -16.40
CA VAL A 330 -42.54 -9.68 -16.94
C VAL A 330 -42.49 -11.19 -16.66
N ARG A 331 -42.84 -11.63 -15.45
CA ARG A 331 -42.85 -13.07 -15.12
C ARG A 331 -43.97 -13.83 -15.83
N LYS A 332 -45.13 -13.19 -16.03
CA LYS A 332 -46.21 -13.77 -16.84
C LYS A 332 -45.76 -13.96 -18.29
N GLN A 333 -45.12 -12.95 -18.89
CA GLN A 333 -44.60 -13.07 -20.25
C GLN A 333 -43.52 -14.16 -20.33
N TYR A 334 -42.56 -14.17 -19.41
CA TYR A 334 -41.54 -15.21 -19.34
C TYR A 334 -42.15 -16.61 -19.19
N SER A 335 -43.18 -16.79 -18.36
CA SER A 335 -43.87 -18.08 -18.22
C SER A 335 -44.56 -18.54 -19.50
N LYS A 336 -45.12 -17.60 -20.27
CA LYS A 336 -45.74 -17.86 -21.58
C LYS A 336 -44.69 -18.25 -22.63
N ASP A 337 -43.55 -17.58 -22.64
CA ASP A 337 -42.44 -17.89 -23.54
C ASP A 337 -41.83 -19.26 -23.22
N LEU A 338 -41.75 -19.60 -21.93
CA LEU A 338 -41.28 -20.90 -21.45
C LEU A 338 -42.25 -22.03 -21.86
N GLN A 339 -43.56 -21.79 -21.75
CA GLN A 339 -44.57 -22.74 -22.21
C GLN A 339 -44.55 -22.94 -23.73
N THR A 340 -44.34 -21.86 -24.49
CA THR A 340 -44.15 -21.92 -25.95
C THR A 340 -42.91 -22.76 -26.31
N SER A 341 -41.80 -22.53 -25.61
CA SER A 341 -40.55 -23.28 -25.81
C SER A 341 -40.71 -24.76 -25.45
N PHE A 342 -41.45 -25.06 -24.38
CA PHE A 342 -41.76 -26.42 -23.98
C PHE A 342 -42.63 -27.14 -25.02
N MET A 343 -43.66 -26.48 -25.56
CA MET A 343 -44.46 -27.04 -26.63
C MET A 343 -43.64 -27.31 -27.89
N ALA A 344 -42.74 -26.41 -28.28
CA ALA A 344 -41.84 -26.61 -29.41
C ALA A 344 -40.93 -27.84 -29.20
N LEU A 345 -40.42 -28.06 -27.97
CA LEU A 345 -39.63 -29.25 -27.62
C LEU A 345 -40.44 -30.55 -27.74
N VAL A 346 -41.70 -30.54 -27.29
CA VAL A 346 -42.60 -31.69 -27.41
C VAL A 346 -42.90 -32.00 -28.88
N GLN A 347 -43.11 -30.96 -29.69
CA GLN A 347 -43.36 -31.10 -31.13
C GLN A 347 -42.13 -31.63 -31.88
N ASP A 348 -40.93 -31.11 -31.59
CA ASP A 348 -39.68 -31.58 -32.18
C ASP A 348 -39.45 -33.07 -31.86
N ARG A 349 -39.64 -33.48 -30.60
CA ARG A 349 -39.52 -34.89 -30.22
C ARG A 349 -40.57 -35.80 -30.86
N SER A 350 -41.81 -35.32 -31.00
CA SER A 350 -42.90 -36.08 -31.62
C SER A 350 -42.67 -36.25 -33.12
N SER A 351 -42.13 -35.23 -33.78
CA SER A 351 -41.76 -35.26 -35.21
C SER A 351 -40.45 -36.02 -35.49
N SER A 352 -39.56 -36.12 -34.51
CA SER A 352 -38.28 -36.85 -34.62
C SER A 352 -38.45 -38.38 -34.48
N SER A 353 -39.64 -38.86 -34.15
CA SER A 353 -39.96 -40.30 -34.07
C SER A 353 -39.83 -41.05 -35.40
N SER A 354 -39.79 -40.37 -36.55
CA SER A 354 -39.71 -41.01 -37.87
C SER A 354 -38.33 -40.93 -38.54
N LYS A 355 -37.34 -40.25 -37.93
CA LYS A 355 -35.97 -40.26 -38.45
C LYS A 355 -35.23 -41.41 -37.78
N PRO A 356 -34.57 -42.31 -38.54
CA PRO A 356 -33.76 -43.34 -37.92
C PRO A 356 -32.75 -42.63 -37.02
N LYS A 357 -32.82 -42.91 -35.71
CA LYS A 357 -31.81 -42.46 -34.75
C LYS A 357 -30.48 -42.88 -35.34
N GLN A 358 -29.71 -41.93 -35.86
CA GLN A 358 -28.34 -42.17 -36.23
C GLN A 358 -27.67 -42.54 -34.91
N THR A 359 -27.54 -43.85 -34.67
CA THR A 359 -26.80 -44.39 -33.56
C THR A 359 -25.41 -43.82 -33.73
N VAL A 360 -25.12 -42.78 -32.93
CA VAL A 360 -23.77 -42.26 -32.78
C VAL A 360 -22.97 -43.49 -32.37
N ARG A 361 -22.15 -43.95 -33.32
CA ARG A 361 -21.25 -45.07 -33.16
C ARG A 361 -20.52 -44.81 -31.85
N ALA A 362 -20.46 -45.80 -30.95
CA ALA A 362 -19.73 -45.72 -29.68
C ALA A 362 -18.20 -45.64 -29.91
N GLY A 363 -17.77 -44.72 -30.78
CA GLY A 363 -16.42 -44.17 -30.77
C GLY A 363 -16.25 -43.44 -29.45
N ASN A 364 -15.11 -43.68 -28.83
CA ASN A 364 -14.77 -43.34 -27.46
C ASN A 364 -15.14 -41.88 -27.13
N ILE A 365 -16.32 -41.64 -26.54
CA ILE A 365 -16.84 -40.30 -26.22
C ILE A 365 -15.83 -39.51 -25.39
N ALA A 366 -15.06 -40.20 -24.53
CA ALA A 366 -13.98 -39.60 -23.76
C ALA A 366 -12.85 -39.04 -24.66
N TYR A 367 -12.48 -39.76 -25.72
CA TYR A 367 -11.51 -39.31 -26.72
C TYR A 367 -12.05 -38.12 -27.53
N GLU A 368 -13.30 -38.19 -27.99
CA GLU A 368 -13.92 -37.08 -28.73
C GLU A 368 -14.07 -35.82 -27.87
N ALA A 369 -14.43 -35.98 -26.59
CA ALA A 369 -14.52 -34.88 -25.64
C ALA A 369 -13.14 -34.30 -25.31
N ALA A 370 -12.09 -35.13 -25.23
CA ALA A 370 -10.72 -34.68 -25.04
C ALA A 370 -10.22 -33.89 -26.26
N LEU A 371 -10.47 -34.40 -27.48
CA LEU A 371 -10.14 -33.71 -28.72
C LEU A 371 -10.91 -32.39 -28.83
N ALA A 372 -12.20 -32.36 -28.52
CA ALA A 372 -13.01 -31.14 -28.53
C ALA A 372 -12.51 -30.10 -27.51
N ARG A 373 -12.08 -30.52 -26.31
CA ARG A 373 -11.43 -29.63 -25.32
C ARG A 373 -10.12 -29.05 -25.85
N GLN A 374 -9.29 -29.88 -26.47
CA GLN A 374 -8.02 -29.45 -27.03
C GLN A 374 -8.24 -28.42 -28.15
N THR A 375 -9.11 -28.72 -29.12
CA THR A 375 -9.42 -27.80 -30.22
C THR A 375 -10.03 -26.49 -29.71
N LEU A 376 -10.87 -26.55 -28.66
CA LEU A 376 -11.42 -25.34 -28.04
C LEU A 376 -10.32 -24.47 -27.42
N ASN A 377 -9.40 -25.06 -26.66
CA ASN A 377 -8.30 -24.33 -26.03
C ASN A 377 -7.35 -23.74 -27.07
N GLU A 378 -7.01 -24.50 -28.12
CA GLU A 378 -6.18 -24.00 -29.24
C GLU A 378 -6.83 -22.80 -29.94
N HIS A 379 -8.14 -22.84 -30.13
CA HIS A 379 -8.87 -21.72 -30.74
C HIS A 379 -8.97 -20.52 -29.79
N GLU A 380 -9.12 -20.76 -28.50
CA GLU A 380 -9.09 -19.71 -27.46
C GLU A 380 -7.73 -18.98 -27.43
N GLU A 381 -6.62 -19.74 -27.49
CA GLU A 381 -5.29 -19.14 -27.54
C GLU A 381 -5.06 -18.36 -28.83
N LYS A 382 -5.56 -18.82 -29.99
CA LYS A 382 -5.47 -18.06 -31.25
C LYS A 382 -6.21 -16.73 -31.16
N ILE A 383 -7.40 -16.71 -30.56
CA ILE A 383 -8.14 -15.47 -30.33
C ILE A 383 -7.33 -14.57 -29.38
N ARG A 384 -6.84 -15.09 -28.25
CA ARG A 384 -6.04 -14.32 -27.29
C ARG A 384 -4.78 -13.72 -27.91
N ALA A 385 -4.02 -14.52 -28.66
CA ALA A 385 -2.83 -14.08 -29.40
C ALA A 385 -3.17 -12.96 -30.39
N SER A 386 -4.27 -13.11 -31.15
CA SER A 386 -4.71 -12.05 -32.06
C SER A 386 -5.10 -10.73 -31.37
N LEU A 387 -5.46 -10.79 -30.08
CA LEU A 387 -5.79 -9.61 -29.27
C LEU A 387 -4.56 -9.01 -28.56
N SER A 388 -3.51 -9.80 -28.29
CA SER A 388 -2.32 -9.37 -27.57
C SER A 388 -1.18 -8.93 -28.48
N ASP A 389 -0.94 -9.65 -29.58
CA ASP A 389 0.31 -9.55 -30.34
C ASP A 389 0.44 -8.24 -31.11
N SER A 390 -0.69 -7.62 -31.46
CA SER A 390 -0.73 -6.31 -32.12
C SER A 390 -0.58 -5.13 -31.15
N ILE A 391 -0.57 -5.36 -29.84
CA ILE A 391 -0.62 -4.30 -28.82
C ILE A 391 0.63 -4.34 -27.96
N ALA A 392 1.55 -3.40 -28.23
CA ALA A 392 2.79 -3.24 -27.46
C ALA A 392 2.56 -2.98 -25.95
N SER A 393 1.37 -2.47 -25.58
CA SER A 393 1.01 -2.23 -24.17
C SER A 393 0.50 -3.45 -23.41
N PHE A 394 0.31 -4.60 -24.08
CA PHE A 394 -0.22 -5.82 -23.45
C PHE A 394 0.61 -6.26 -22.24
N ALA A 395 1.94 -6.29 -22.37
CA ALA A 395 2.82 -6.83 -21.32
C ALA A 395 2.64 -6.12 -19.97
N TRP A 396 2.58 -4.78 -19.97
CA TRP A 396 2.42 -4.01 -18.74
C TRP A 396 0.96 -3.90 -18.28
N LEU A 397 -0.01 -3.87 -19.21
CA LEU A 397 -1.44 -3.90 -18.85
C LEU A 397 -1.81 -5.22 -18.17
N ASN A 398 -1.27 -6.33 -18.66
CA ASN A 398 -1.48 -7.65 -18.07
C ASN A 398 -0.79 -7.77 -16.70
N ALA A 399 0.45 -7.28 -16.57
CA ALA A 399 1.16 -7.25 -15.30
C ALA A 399 0.47 -6.37 -14.24
N GLY A 400 -0.18 -5.27 -14.66
CA GLY A 400 -0.93 -4.37 -13.81
C GLY A 400 -2.39 -4.78 -13.55
N GLY A 401 -2.87 -5.90 -14.10
CA GLY A 401 -4.27 -6.33 -13.94
C GLY A 401 -5.30 -5.42 -14.64
N LEU A 402 -4.86 -4.62 -15.62
CA LEU A 402 -5.69 -3.65 -16.36
C LEU A 402 -6.11 -4.17 -17.74
N TRP A 403 -5.67 -5.36 -18.13
CA TRP A 403 -6.08 -5.99 -19.39
C TRP A 403 -7.56 -6.43 -19.33
N PRO A 404 -8.36 -6.23 -20.39
CA PRO A 404 -9.76 -6.63 -20.39
C PRO A 404 -9.96 -8.12 -20.11
N CYS A 405 -11.05 -8.46 -19.41
CA CYS A 405 -11.40 -9.85 -19.13
C CYS A 405 -11.76 -10.59 -20.43
N LEU A 406 -10.99 -11.62 -20.77
CA LEU A 406 -11.18 -12.47 -21.95
C LEU A 406 -11.86 -13.81 -21.62
N SER A 407 -12.82 -13.80 -20.68
CA SER A 407 -13.57 -15.02 -20.36
C SER A 407 -14.41 -15.51 -21.55
N ARG A 408 -14.70 -16.81 -21.59
CA ARG A 408 -15.60 -17.45 -22.58
C ARG A 408 -16.89 -16.66 -22.80
N VAL A 409 -17.52 -16.23 -21.70
CA VAL A 409 -18.76 -15.47 -21.72
C VAL A 409 -18.54 -14.09 -22.33
N ALA A 410 -17.51 -13.36 -21.86
CA ALA A 410 -17.21 -12.01 -22.36
C ALA A 410 -16.88 -11.98 -23.86
N LEU A 411 -16.22 -13.03 -24.39
CA LEU A 411 -15.93 -13.19 -25.81
C LEU A 411 -17.20 -13.46 -26.62
N LEU A 412 -18.05 -14.40 -26.17
CA LEU A 412 -19.30 -14.73 -26.87
C LEU A 412 -20.34 -13.60 -26.80
N GLU A 413 -20.34 -12.82 -25.72
CA GLU A 413 -21.21 -11.64 -25.60
C GLU A 413 -20.96 -10.61 -26.72
N GLN A 414 -19.77 -10.60 -27.34
CA GLN A 414 -19.49 -9.73 -28.48
C GLN A 414 -20.29 -10.11 -29.74
N LEU A 415 -20.87 -11.32 -29.82
CA LEU A 415 -21.73 -11.74 -30.92
C LEU A 415 -23.17 -11.21 -30.84
N ARG A 416 -23.56 -10.57 -29.72
CA ARG A 416 -24.90 -10.00 -29.58
C ARG A 416 -25.16 -8.95 -30.67
N ASP A 417 -26.41 -8.82 -31.13
CA ASP A 417 -26.77 -7.89 -32.21
C ASP A 417 -26.35 -6.44 -31.97
N THR A 418 -26.24 -6.03 -30.70
CA THR A 418 -25.79 -4.69 -30.31
C THR A 418 -24.28 -4.45 -30.47
N SER A 419 -23.48 -5.49 -30.72
CA SER A 419 -22.01 -5.44 -30.84
C SER A 419 -21.48 -6.01 -32.16
N SER A 420 -22.31 -6.74 -32.92
CA SER A 420 -21.90 -7.41 -34.15
C SER A 420 -21.46 -6.45 -35.28
N ALA A 421 -21.90 -5.18 -35.24
CA ALA A 421 -21.54 -4.15 -36.20
C ALA A 421 -20.10 -3.60 -36.06
N GLN A 422 -19.39 -3.93 -34.98
CA GLN A 422 -18.06 -3.38 -34.66
C GLN A 422 -16.93 -4.43 -34.73
N LEU A 423 -17.20 -5.61 -35.32
CA LEU A 423 -16.23 -6.70 -35.39
C LEU A 423 -15.32 -6.54 -36.61
N GLY A 424 -14.01 -6.65 -36.38
CA GLY A 424 -12.97 -6.61 -37.40
C GLY A 424 -13.00 -7.82 -38.34
N PRO A 425 -12.23 -7.77 -39.44
CA PRO A 425 -12.16 -8.84 -40.42
C PRO A 425 -11.72 -10.15 -39.78
N GLY A 426 -12.50 -11.22 -39.98
CA GLY A 426 -12.24 -12.56 -39.43
C GLY A 426 -12.66 -12.76 -37.97
N MET A 427 -12.80 -11.69 -37.17
CA MET A 427 -13.11 -11.80 -35.73
C MET A 427 -14.51 -12.40 -35.49
N LYS A 428 -15.51 -11.95 -36.27
CA LYS A 428 -16.87 -12.52 -36.20
C LYS A 428 -16.88 -14.01 -36.50
N ALA A 429 -16.17 -14.45 -37.55
CA ALA A 429 -16.09 -15.85 -37.92
C ALA A 429 -15.36 -16.67 -36.83
N GLY A 430 -14.26 -16.13 -36.30
CA GLY A 430 -13.51 -16.74 -35.19
C GLY A 430 -14.37 -16.96 -33.95
N LEU A 431 -15.15 -15.95 -33.54
CA LEU A 431 -16.07 -16.04 -32.40
C LEU A 431 -17.25 -17.00 -32.64
N VAL A 432 -17.82 -17.02 -33.85
CA VAL A 432 -18.87 -17.99 -34.20
C VAL A 432 -18.32 -19.41 -34.13
N GLN A 433 -17.14 -19.65 -34.70
CA GLN A 433 -16.47 -20.95 -34.63
C GLN A 433 -16.14 -21.34 -33.18
N TYR A 434 -15.72 -20.39 -32.35
CA TYR A 434 -15.52 -20.58 -30.92
C TYR A 434 -16.82 -21.03 -30.22
N GLY A 435 -17.95 -20.40 -30.52
CA GLY A 435 -19.27 -20.80 -30.04
C GLY A 435 -19.66 -22.22 -30.49
N VAL A 436 -19.39 -22.58 -31.74
CA VAL A 436 -19.65 -23.94 -32.28
C VAL A 436 -18.78 -24.99 -31.59
N LEU A 437 -17.51 -24.69 -31.28
CA LEU A 437 -16.64 -25.60 -30.54
C LEU A 437 -17.12 -25.81 -29.10
N ILE A 438 -17.64 -24.76 -28.46
CA ILE A 438 -18.24 -24.86 -27.12
C ILE A 438 -19.49 -25.75 -27.16
N THR A 439 -20.39 -25.56 -28.12
CA THR A 439 -21.60 -26.41 -28.22
C THR A 439 -21.26 -27.85 -28.59
N LYS A 440 -20.24 -28.08 -29.42
CA LYS A 440 -19.71 -29.43 -29.71
C LYS A 440 -19.20 -30.10 -28.44
N LEU A 441 -18.44 -29.39 -27.62
CA LEU A 441 -17.97 -29.92 -26.33
C LEU A 441 -19.14 -30.18 -25.37
N GLN A 442 -20.10 -29.25 -25.26
CA GLN A 442 -21.29 -29.39 -24.42
C GLN A 442 -22.17 -30.59 -24.83
N ARG A 443 -22.18 -30.98 -26.10
CA ARG A 443 -22.91 -32.16 -26.58
C ARG A 443 -22.23 -33.49 -26.20
N LEU A 444 -20.91 -33.46 -25.98
CA LEU A 444 -20.09 -34.65 -25.65
C LEU A 444 -19.92 -34.86 -24.14
N LEU A 445 -20.29 -33.85 -23.34
CA LEU A 445 -20.38 -33.90 -21.88
C LEU A 445 -21.82 -34.27 -21.47
#